data_AF-A0A2V5PGE9-F1
#
_entry.id   AF-A0A2V5PGE9-F1
#
_cell.length_a   1.000
_cell.length_b   1.000
_cell.length_c   1.000
_cell.angle_alpha   90.00
_cell.angle_beta   90.00
_cell.angle_gamma   90.00
#
_symmetry.space_group_name_H-M   'P 1'
#
loop_
_entity.id
_entity.type
_entity.pdbx_description
1 polymer ?
#
loop_
_entity_poly.entity_id
_entity_poly.type
_entity_poly.pdbx_seq_one_letter_code
_entity_poly.pdbx_strand_id
1 'polypeptide(L)'
;LLNQTDGIEGASRLQRASIRDRNAMAIWLPTLAEPGAAFIYGPSHLQVFSELLRRKLGGRGTIAYFEEHVSDRLRIGHLNYKKDRRGNPLPATGFELTAREWARLGELVLGSGSYRGHQIVPANLLREAFAGSQANLSYGLTFWLNQQAPNGREMDMERMLDLPWQNAQWTDACICKDAPADMVVALGSGYQRLFVIPSLKAIIVRQGSNTKFSDAHFLRLVLGREG
;
A
#
# COMPACT_ATOMS: atom_id res chain seq x y z
N LEU A 1 -11.19 -1.31 -6.08
CA LEU A 1 -9.89 -1.92 -6.42
C LEU A 1 -8.80 -1.40 -5.50
N LEU A 2 -8.26 -0.19 -5.71
CA LEU A 2 -7.03 0.24 -5.03
C LEU A 2 -7.20 0.61 -3.55
N ASN A 3 -8.40 0.98 -3.12
CA ASN A 3 -8.79 1.13 -1.71
C ASN A 3 -9.36 -0.15 -1.09
N GLN A 4 -9.41 -1.24 -1.85
CA GLN A 4 -9.86 -2.57 -1.42
C GLN A 4 -11.30 -2.64 -0.88
N THR A 5 -12.17 -1.80 -1.46
CA THR A 5 -13.62 -1.80 -1.18
C THR A 5 -14.47 -2.16 -2.39
N ASP A 6 -13.94 -2.88 -3.37
CA ASP A 6 -14.73 -3.32 -4.54
C ASP A 6 -15.61 -4.55 -4.27
N GLY A 7 -15.45 -5.19 -3.10
CA GLY A 7 -16.25 -6.33 -2.70
C GLY A 7 -15.80 -7.67 -3.26
N ILE A 8 -14.78 -7.72 -4.14
CA ILE A 8 -14.22 -8.98 -4.64
C ILE A 8 -13.55 -9.74 -3.48
N GLU A 9 -13.57 -11.06 -3.51
CA GLU A 9 -12.78 -11.87 -2.58
C GLU A 9 -11.28 -11.48 -2.63
N GLY A 10 -10.65 -11.19 -1.48
CA GLY A 10 -9.22 -10.84 -1.41
C GLY A 10 -8.26 -11.93 -1.91
N ALA A 11 -8.64 -13.21 -1.72
CA ALA A 11 -8.01 -14.41 -2.29
C ALA A 11 -6.48 -14.53 -2.11
N SER A 12 -5.99 -14.61 -0.87
CA SER A 12 -4.57 -14.83 -0.53
C SER A 12 -3.94 -16.03 -1.25
N ARG A 13 -4.73 -17.04 -1.62
CA ARG A 13 -4.31 -18.19 -2.44
C ARG A 13 -3.68 -17.81 -3.79
N LEU A 14 -3.96 -16.62 -4.32
CA LEU A 14 -3.31 -16.09 -5.52
C LEU A 14 -1.79 -15.95 -5.36
N GLN A 15 -1.28 -15.92 -4.12
CA GLN A 15 0.17 -15.84 -3.88
C GLN A 15 0.89 -17.19 -4.09
N ARG A 16 0.16 -18.31 -4.16
CA ARG A 16 0.74 -19.66 -4.34
C ARG A 16 1.43 -19.80 -5.70
N ALA A 17 2.59 -20.45 -5.73
CA ALA A 17 3.35 -20.66 -6.96
C ALA A 17 2.64 -21.58 -7.98
N SER A 18 1.63 -22.35 -7.54
CA SER A 18 0.80 -23.20 -8.41
C SER A 18 -0.12 -22.42 -9.34
N ILE A 19 -0.48 -21.18 -9.01
CA ILE A 19 -1.36 -20.35 -9.84
C ILE A 19 -0.57 -19.80 -11.03
N ARG A 20 -0.92 -20.27 -12.25
CA ARG A 20 -0.18 -19.96 -13.48
C ARG A 20 -0.45 -18.55 -14.00
N ASP A 21 -1.71 -18.14 -13.97
CA ASP A 21 -2.19 -16.85 -14.48
C ASP A 21 -3.03 -16.18 -13.38
N ARG A 22 -2.36 -15.34 -12.60
CA ARG A 22 -2.96 -14.73 -11.40
C ARG A 22 -3.96 -13.63 -11.79
N ASN A 23 -3.71 -12.92 -12.88
CA ASN A 23 -4.59 -11.88 -13.40
C ASN A 23 -5.90 -12.50 -13.88
N ALA A 24 -5.84 -13.52 -14.73
CA ALA A 24 -7.04 -14.19 -15.21
C ALA A 24 -7.86 -14.79 -14.06
N MET A 25 -7.19 -15.46 -13.10
CA MET A 25 -7.89 -16.03 -11.94
C MET A 25 -8.56 -14.94 -11.08
N ALA A 26 -7.93 -13.79 -10.87
CA ALA A 26 -8.48 -12.72 -10.04
C ALA A 26 -9.77 -12.10 -10.61
N ILE A 27 -9.91 -12.03 -11.93
CA ILE A 27 -11.11 -11.50 -12.61
C ILE A 27 -12.34 -12.39 -12.38
N TRP A 28 -12.14 -13.70 -12.21
CA TRP A 28 -13.21 -14.68 -12.03
C TRP A 28 -13.55 -14.95 -10.56
N LEU A 29 -12.96 -14.20 -9.63
CA LEU A 29 -13.28 -14.33 -8.22
C LEU A 29 -14.69 -13.82 -7.91
N PRO A 30 -15.39 -14.43 -6.93
CA PRO A 30 -16.71 -13.98 -6.55
C PRO A 30 -16.65 -12.62 -5.86
N THR A 31 -17.73 -11.86 -6.04
CA THR A 31 -18.05 -10.69 -5.21
C THR A 31 -18.71 -11.16 -3.92
N LEU A 32 -18.17 -10.75 -2.78
CA LEU A 32 -18.63 -11.11 -1.43
C LEU A 32 -19.45 -10.00 -0.75
N ALA A 33 -19.36 -8.77 -1.26
CA ALA A 33 -20.07 -7.60 -0.75
C ALA A 33 -20.32 -6.58 -1.86
N GLU A 34 -21.30 -5.70 -1.69
CA GLU A 34 -21.50 -4.58 -2.62
C GLU A 34 -20.28 -3.64 -2.62
N PRO A 35 -19.93 -3.02 -3.78
CA PRO A 35 -18.87 -2.02 -3.84
C PRO A 35 -19.08 -0.89 -2.82
N GLY A 36 -18.05 -0.62 -2.01
CA GLY A 36 -18.05 0.39 -0.95
C GLY A 36 -18.55 -0.13 0.40
N ALA A 37 -19.20 -1.29 0.46
CA ALA A 37 -19.83 -1.78 1.69
C ALA A 37 -18.86 -2.43 2.69
N ALA A 38 -17.74 -2.99 2.22
CA ALA A 38 -16.76 -3.67 3.06
C ALA A 38 -15.32 -3.43 2.59
N PHE A 39 -14.39 -3.44 3.53
CA PHE A 39 -12.96 -3.48 3.25
C PHE A 39 -12.48 -4.93 3.33
N ILE A 40 -12.06 -5.48 2.19
CA ILE A 40 -11.59 -6.87 2.08
C ILE A 40 -10.16 -6.79 1.58
N TYR A 41 -9.18 -7.07 2.45
CA TYR A 41 -7.79 -6.94 2.05
C TYR A 41 -7.29 -8.19 1.32
N GLY A 42 -6.59 -8.02 0.19
CA GLY A 42 -5.94 -9.14 -0.48
C GLY A 42 -5.29 -8.82 -1.83
N PRO A 43 -4.56 -9.79 -2.40
CA PRO A 43 -3.87 -9.62 -3.67
C PRO A 43 -4.79 -9.50 -4.90
N SER A 44 -6.03 -9.98 -4.84
CA SER A 44 -6.94 -10.04 -6.00
C SER A 44 -7.19 -8.67 -6.62
N HIS A 45 -7.50 -7.66 -5.81
CA HIS A 45 -7.84 -6.31 -6.25
C HIS A 45 -6.71 -5.68 -7.07
N LEU A 46 -5.46 -5.91 -6.64
CA LEU A 46 -4.26 -5.43 -7.33
C LEU A 46 -3.98 -6.21 -8.62
N GLN A 47 -4.32 -7.50 -8.66
CA GLN A 47 -4.20 -8.29 -9.90
C GLN A 47 -5.27 -7.91 -10.94
N VAL A 48 -6.50 -7.63 -10.52
CA VAL A 48 -7.53 -7.06 -11.40
C VAL A 48 -7.08 -5.70 -11.92
N PHE A 49 -6.52 -4.84 -11.06
CA PHE A 49 -5.94 -3.56 -11.50
C PHE A 49 -4.76 -3.76 -12.48
N SER A 50 -3.88 -4.74 -12.22
CA SER A 50 -2.78 -5.06 -13.14
C SER A 50 -3.29 -5.47 -14.52
N GLU A 51 -4.35 -6.26 -14.59
CA GLU A 51 -4.99 -6.63 -15.85
C GLU A 51 -5.61 -5.41 -16.56
N LEU A 52 -6.34 -4.58 -15.81
CA LEU A 52 -6.93 -3.36 -16.35
C LEU A 52 -5.85 -2.47 -16.98
N LEU A 53 -4.74 -2.25 -16.27
CA LEU A 53 -3.62 -1.46 -16.78
C LEU A 53 -3.02 -2.09 -18.04
N ARG A 54 -2.82 -3.41 -18.06
CA ARG A 54 -2.31 -4.14 -19.23
C ARG A 54 -3.20 -3.93 -20.47
N ARG A 55 -4.52 -4.00 -20.30
CA ARG A 55 -5.49 -3.77 -21.39
C ARG A 55 -5.48 -2.32 -21.85
N LYS A 56 -5.45 -1.36 -20.92
CA LYS A 56 -5.40 0.08 -21.23
C LYS A 56 -4.13 0.49 -21.98
N LEU A 57 -3.03 -0.21 -21.72
CA LEU A 57 -1.75 0.01 -22.41
C LEU A 57 -1.63 -0.75 -23.75
N GLY A 58 -2.69 -1.40 -24.23
CA GLY A 58 -2.71 -2.05 -25.54
C GLY A 58 -1.68 -3.18 -25.69
N GLY A 59 -1.31 -3.84 -24.60
CA GLY A 59 -0.30 -4.91 -24.60
C GLY A 59 1.14 -4.44 -24.39
N ARG A 60 1.41 -3.14 -24.23
CA ARG A 60 2.72 -2.68 -23.73
C ARG A 60 2.97 -3.25 -22.32
N GLY A 61 4.24 -3.52 -22.00
CA GLY A 61 4.62 -4.03 -20.69
C GLY A 61 4.25 -3.03 -19.58
N THR A 62 3.38 -3.43 -18.65
CA THR A 62 2.91 -2.58 -17.55
C THR A 62 4.05 -2.05 -16.68
N ILE A 63 5.05 -2.89 -16.43
CA ILE A 63 6.23 -2.50 -15.63
C ILE A 63 7.15 -1.58 -16.41
N ALA A 64 7.39 -1.83 -17.69
CA ALA A 64 8.18 -0.92 -18.53
C ALA A 64 7.55 0.48 -18.58
N TYR A 65 6.21 0.56 -18.67
CA TYR A 65 5.49 1.83 -18.57
C TYR A 65 5.73 2.52 -17.21
N PHE A 66 5.66 1.78 -16.11
CA PHE A 66 5.92 2.32 -14.77
C PHE A 66 7.37 2.74 -14.55
N GLU A 67 8.34 2.00 -15.09
CA GLU A 67 9.76 2.36 -15.07
C GLU A 67 9.99 3.71 -15.77
N GLU A 68 9.53 3.82 -17.02
CA GLU A 68 9.66 5.01 -17.86
C GLU A 68 9.03 6.26 -17.24
N HIS A 69 7.85 6.12 -16.63
CA HIS A 69 7.06 7.26 -16.16
C HIS A 69 7.31 7.61 -14.69
N VAL A 70 7.80 6.68 -13.88
CA VAL A 70 7.92 6.85 -12.42
C VAL A 70 9.30 6.43 -11.91
N SER A 71 9.69 5.18 -12.06
CA SER A 71 10.89 4.65 -11.38
C SER A 71 12.18 5.31 -11.85
N ASP A 72 12.31 5.56 -13.15
CA ASP A 72 13.47 6.24 -13.74
C ASP A 72 13.55 7.69 -13.25
N ARG A 73 12.40 8.37 -13.17
CA ARG A 73 12.31 9.75 -12.68
C ARG A 73 12.65 9.86 -11.19
N LEU A 74 12.40 8.80 -10.43
CA LEU A 74 12.85 8.64 -9.04
C LEU A 74 14.30 8.16 -8.91
N ARG A 75 15.01 7.90 -10.01
CA ARG A 75 16.36 7.31 -10.04
C ARG A 75 16.43 5.92 -9.42
N ILE A 76 15.31 5.21 -9.30
CA ILE A 76 15.26 3.80 -8.91
C ILE A 76 15.72 2.93 -10.09
N GLY A 77 15.32 3.29 -11.32
CA GLY A 77 15.69 2.55 -12.51
C GLY A 77 14.85 1.28 -12.67
N HIS A 78 15.48 0.23 -13.21
CA HIS A 78 14.86 -1.07 -13.38
C HIS A 78 14.49 -1.72 -12.05
N LEU A 79 13.27 -2.23 -11.99
CA LEU A 79 12.74 -2.87 -10.79
C LEU A 79 13.08 -4.35 -10.79
N ASN A 80 13.50 -4.86 -9.64
CA ASN A 80 13.49 -6.28 -9.40
C ASN A 80 12.09 -6.70 -8.92
N TYR A 81 11.43 -7.58 -9.67
CA TYR A 81 10.09 -8.02 -9.33
C TYR A 81 9.76 -9.46 -9.76
N LYS A 82 8.91 -10.11 -8.97
CA LYS A 82 8.39 -11.45 -9.23
C LYS A 82 7.26 -11.42 -10.25
N LYS A 83 7.19 -12.50 -11.02
CA LYS A 83 6.19 -12.72 -12.08
C LYS A 83 5.49 -14.06 -11.88
N ASP A 84 4.25 -14.18 -12.36
CA ASP A 84 3.60 -15.47 -12.50
C ASP A 84 4.12 -16.21 -13.75
N ARG A 85 3.59 -17.41 -14.03
CA ARG A 85 4.04 -18.22 -15.18
C ARG A 85 3.60 -17.67 -16.54
N ARG A 86 2.76 -16.63 -16.57
CA ARG A 86 2.39 -15.87 -17.77
C ARG A 86 3.21 -14.59 -17.92
N GLY A 87 4.07 -14.27 -16.97
CA GLY A 87 4.87 -13.05 -16.95
C GLY A 87 4.15 -11.84 -16.34
N ASN A 88 2.95 -12.01 -15.78
CA ASN A 88 2.27 -10.92 -15.09
C ASN A 88 3.02 -10.57 -13.80
N PRO A 89 3.18 -9.28 -13.44
CA PRO A 89 3.80 -8.89 -12.18
C PRO A 89 2.96 -9.35 -10.98
N LEU A 90 3.59 -9.43 -9.81
CA LEU A 90 2.93 -9.71 -8.53
C LEU A 90 2.85 -8.40 -7.70
N PRO A 91 1.86 -7.52 -7.94
CA PRO A 91 1.79 -6.20 -7.30
C PRO A 91 1.65 -6.25 -5.78
N ALA A 92 1.09 -7.33 -5.22
CA ALA A 92 0.89 -7.45 -3.78
C ALA A 92 2.13 -7.87 -2.97
N THR A 93 3.09 -8.59 -3.59
CA THR A 93 4.22 -9.21 -2.84
C THR A 93 5.53 -9.35 -3.64
N GLY A 94 5.58 -8.76 -4.83
CA GLY A 94 6.58 -9.12 -5.83
C GLY A 94 7.76 -8.18 -5.97
N PHE A 95 7.73 -6.96 -5.44
CA PHE A 95 8.74 -5.94 -5.70
C PHE A 95 9.80 -5.90 -4.61
N GLU A 96 11.06 -5.77 -5.02
CA GLU A 96 12.20 -5.70 -4.13
C GLU A 96 12.89 -4.35 -4.31
N LEU A 97 13.02 -3.61 -3.21
CA LEU A 97 13.67 -2.30 -3.15
C LEU A 97 14.62 -2.26 -1.95
N THR A 98 15.74 -1.58 -2.10
CA THR A 98 16.58 -1.18 -0.97
C THR A 98 15.86 -0.13 -0.12
N ALA A 99 16.29 0.04 1.14
CA ALA A 99 15.75 1.09 2.00
C ALA A 99 15.88 2.49 1.38
N ARG A 100 16.97 2.73 0.62
CA ARG A 100 17.22 4.01 -0.07
C ARG A 100 16.27 4.23 -1.24
N GLU A 101 15.98 3.20 -2.03
CA GLU A 101 15.01 3.30 -3.11
C GLU A 101 13.60 3.50 -2.58
N TRP A 102 13.24 2.82 -1.49
CA TRP A 102 11.96 3.03 -0.83
C TRP A 102 11.83 4.44 -0.23
N ALA A 103 12.92 4.98 0.35
CA ALA A 103 12.95 6.35 0.84
C ALA A 103 12.69 7.39 -0.28
N ARG A 104 13.08 7.12 -1.52
CA ARG A 104 12.79 8.03 -2.66
C ARG A 104 11.30 8.07 -3.00
N LEU A 105 10.57 6.97 -2.82
CA LEU A 105 9.10 7.00 -2.86
C LEU A 105 8.54 7.86 -1.72
N GLY A 106 9.16 7.80 -0.53
CA GLY A 106 8.86 8.72 0.57
C GLY A 106 9.11 10.19 0.22
N GLU A 107 10.24 10.51 -0.43
CA GLU A 107 10.57 11.87 -0.89
C GLU A 107 9.54 12.38 -1.90
N LEU A 108 9.05 11.53 -2.81
CA LEU A 108 7.98 11.87 -3.73
C LEU A 108 6.69 12.24 -2.99
N VAL A 109 6.28 11.43 -2.02
CA VAL A 109 5.08 11.69 -1.21
C VAL A 109 5.24 12.98 -0.41
N LEU A 110 6.39 13.15 0.25
CA LEU A 110 6.72 14.34 1.03
C LEU A 110 6.70 15.62 0.18
N GLY A 111 7.19 15.51 -1.06
CA GLY A 111 7.19 16.58 -2.06
C GLY A 111 5.84 16.77 -2.76
N SER A 112 4.73 16.21 -2.25
CA SER A 112 3.41 16.29 -2.88
C SER A 112 3.43 15.88 -4.35
N GLY A 113 4.19 14.83 -4.67
CA GLY A 113 4.31 14.26 -6.00
C GLY A 113 5.41 14.90 -6.86
N SER A 114 6.19 15.82 -6.28
CA SER A 114 7.42 16.34 -6.85
C SER A 114 8.63 15.63 -6.27
N TYR A 115 9.57 15.24 -7.13
CA TYR A 115 10.86 14.68 -6.75
C TYR A 115 11.98 15.57 -7.28
N ARG A 116 12.79 16.15 -6.39
CA ARG A 116 13.91 17.05 -6.76
C ARG A 116 13.51 18.13 -7.78
N GLY A 117 12.38 18.79 -7.54
CA GLY A 117 11.86 19.87 -8.38
C GLY A 117 11.08 19.43 -9.63
N HIS A 118 10.92 18.13 -9.87
CA HIS A 118 10.18 17.62 -11.03
C HIS A 118 8.86 16.98 -10.60
N GLN A 119 7.74 17.48 -11.12
CA GLN A 119 6.43 16.87 -10.87
C GLN A 119 6.32 15.53 -11.59
N ILE A 120 6.17 14.45 -10.82
CA ILE A 120 5.97 13.08 -11.34
C ILE A 120 4.50 12.67 -11.21
N VAL A 121 3.87 12.95 -10.06
CA VAL A 121 2.46 12.66 -9.82
C VAL A 121 1.76 13.96 -9.44
N PRO A 122 0.69 14.41 -10.12
CA PRO A 122 -0.04 15.61 -9.73
C PRO A 122 -0.45 15.61 -8.24
N ALA A 123 -0.27 16.74 -7.55
CA ALA A 123 -0.53 16.84 -6.12
C ALA A 123 -1.98 16.50 -5.74
N ASN A 124 -2.96 16.83 -6.60
CA ASN A 124 -4.35 16.48 -6.37
C ASN A 124 -4.58 14.95 -6.39
N LEU A 125 -3.92 14.22 -7.29
CA LEU A 125 -4.04 12.76 -7.35
C LEU A 125 -3.42 12.09 -6.12
N LEU A 126 -2.34 12.66 -5.56
CA LEU A 126 -1.82 12.18 -4.27
C LEU A 126 -2.76 12.45 -3.11
N ARG A 127 -3.42 13.62 -3.08
CA ARG A 127 -4.46 13.87 -2.06
C ARG A 127 -5.61 12.88 -2.16
N GLU A 128 -6.05 12.55 -3.37
CA GLU A 128 -7.03 11.49 -3.60
C GLU A 128 -6.52 10.11 -3.14
N ALA A 129 -5.24 9.81 -3.37
CA ALA A 129 -4.62 8.58 -2.89
C ALA A 129 -4.59 8.45 -1.35
N PHE A 130 -4.65 9.58 -0.63
CA PHE A 130 -4.68 9.63 0.83
C PHE A 130 -6.07 9.90 1.40
N ALA A 131 -7.14 9.72 0.62
CA ALA A 131 -8.50 9.77 1.13
C ALA A 131 -8.97 8.35 1.51
N GLY A 132 -9.32 8.16 2.78
CA GLY A 132 -9.95 6.94 3.27
C GLY A 132 -11.37 6.75 2.71
N SER A 133 -11.85 5.52 2.70
CA SER A 133 -13.22 5.20 2.30
C SER A 133 -14.15 5.09 3.51
N GLN A 134 -15.47 5.08 3.30
CA GLN A 134 -16.44 4.85 4.38
C GLN A 134 -16.23 3.50 5.09
N ALA A 135 -15.87 2.45 4.34
CA ALA A 135 -15.62 1.12 4.91
C ALA A 135 -14.31 1.04 5.70
N ASN A 136 -13.31 1.86 5.37
CA ASN A 136 -12.06 1.96 6.11
C ASN A 136 -11.40 3.33 5.88
N LEU A 137 -11.51 4.21 6.87
CA LEU A 137 -10.89 5.55 6.85
C LEU A 137 -9.36 5.49 7.00
N SER A 138 -8.81 4.34 7.40
CA SER A 138 -7.37 4.13 7.61
C SER A 138 -6.66 3.60 6.37
N TYR A 139 -7.33 3.50 5.23
CA TYR A 139 -6.75 2.98 4.00
C TYR A 139 -7.21 3.79 2.78
N GLY A 140 -6.25 4.39 2.08
CA GLY A 140 -6.44 5.13 0.84
C GLY A 140 -6.20 4.26 -0.39
N LEU A 141 -5.68 4.84 -1.48
CA LEU A 141 -5.27 4.10 -2.66
C LEU A 141 -3.89 3.47 -2.41
N THR A 142 -3.89 2.26 -1.84
CA THR A 142 -2.69 1.47 -1.51
C THR A 142 -1.78 2.00 -0.39
N PHE A 143 -2.22 3.03 0.35
CA PHE A 143 -1.55 3.54 1.53
C PHE A 143 -2.40 3.36 2.79
N TRP A 144 -1.74 3.05 3.90
CA TRP A 144 -2.34 3.12 5.23
C TRP A 144 -2.24 4.54 5.77
N LEU A 145 -3.30 5.00 6.43
CA LEU A 145 -3.49 6.38 6.83
C LEU A 145 -3.63 6.46 8.35
N ASN A 146 -3.01 7.47 8.97
CA ASN A 146 -3.15 7.73 10.39
C ASN A 146 -4.24 8.77 10.72
N GLN A 147 -5.17 9.00 9.80
CA GLN A 147 -6.13 10.14 9.84
C GLN A 147 -7.03 10.18 11.05
N GLN A 148 -7.26 9.05 11.72
CA GLN A 148 -8.09 8.99 12.92
C GLN A 148 -7.32 9.42 14.19
N ALA A 149 -5.98 9.58 14.14
CA ALA A 149 -5.23 10.12 15.26
C ALA A 149 -5.64 11.58 15.57
N PRO A 150 -5.60 12.01 16.84
CA PRO A 150 -5.18 11.25 18.03
C PRO A 150 -6.31 10.44 18.69
N ASN A 151 -7.52 10.46 18.15
CA ASN A 151 -8.71 9.93 18.83
C ASN A 151 -9.03 8.47 18.46
N GLY A 152 -8.48 7.98 17.36
CA GLY A 152 -8.70 6.65 16.83
C GLY A 152 -8.19 5.55 17.77
N ARG A 153 -8.72 4.34 17.62
CA ARG A 153 -8.25 3.13 18.29
C ARG A 153 -6.93 2.68 17.67
N GLU A 154 -5.88 2.60 18.46
CA GLU A 154 -4.59 2.08 17.99
C GLU A 154 -4.70 0.59 17.68
N MET A 155 -4.18 0.18 16.53
CA MET A 155 -4.25 -1.19 16.06
C MET A 155 -2.95 -1.63 15.41
N ASP A 156 -2.59 -2.90 15.61
CA ASP A 156 -1.57 -3.56 14.82
C ASP A 156 -2.19 -3.98 13.49
N MET A 157 -1.84 -3.26 12.41
CA MET A 157 -2.45 -3.46 11.10
C MET A 157 -2.18 -4.86 10.54
N GLU A 158 -0.99 -5.44 10.72
CA GLU A 158 -0.70 -6.79 10.23
C GLU A 158 -1.54 -7.83 10.96
N ARG A 159 -1.67 -7.72 12.29
CA ARG A 159 -2.56 -8.63 13.06
C ARG A 159 -4.02 -8.52 12.65
N MET A 160 -4.48 -7.31 12.33
CA MET A 160 -5.85 -7.11 11.86
C MET A 160 -6.09 -7.71 10.47
N LEU A 161 -5.08 -7.70 9.61
CA LEU A 161 -5.13 -8.32 8.29
C LEU A 161 -5.09 -9.85 8.32
N ASP A 162 -4.58 -10.45 9.40
CA ASP A 162 -4.57 -11.91 9.61
C ASP A 162 -5.96 -12.46 10.00
N LEU A 163 -6.88 -11.61 10.45
CA LEU A 163 -8.25 -12.01 10.77
C LEU A 163 -9.07 -12.25 9.50
N PRO A 164 -10.08 -13.14 9.53
CA PRO A 164 -11.14 -13.14 8.51
C PRO A 164 -11.72 -11.72 8.38
N TRP A 165 -11.93 -11.25 7.15
CA TRP A 165 -12.31 -9.84 6.91
C TRP A 165 -13.61 -9.44 7.63
N GLN A 166 -14.52 -10.39 7.86
CA GLN A 166 -15.75 -10.18 8.62
C GLN A 166 -15.51 -9.85 10.10
N ASN A 167 -14.36 -10.26 10.64
CA ASN A 167 -13.98 -10.04 12.04
C ASN A 167 -13.03 -8.85 12.20
N ALA A 168 -12.50 -8.29 11.10
CA ALA A 168 -11.57 -7.19 11.13
C ALA A 168 -12.32 -5.84 11.27
N GLN A 169 -12.33 -5.27 12.47
CA GLN A 169 -12.97 -3.98 12.74
C GLN A 169 -12.04 -2.79 12.44
N TRP A 170 -12.32 -2.06 11.36
CA TRP A 170 -11.55 -0.89 10.92
C TRP A 170 -12.09 0.45 11.38
N THR A 171 -13.27 0.46 12.02
CA THR A 171 -13.87 1.69 12.57
C THR A 171 -12.91 2.35 13.56
N ASP A 172 -12.71 3.64 13.34
CA ASP A 172 -11.82 4.53 14.08
C ASP A 172 -10.38 4.01 14.20
N ALA A 173 -9.91 3.11 13.32
CA ALA A 173 -8.56 2.59 13.43
C ALA A 173 -7.50 3.69 13.20
N CYS A 174 -6.38 3.62 13.93
CA CYS A 174 -5.19 4.40 13.65
C CYS A 174 -3.94 3.57 13.93
N ILE A 175 -2.82 3.97 13.34
CA ILE A 175 -1.54 3.28 13.50
C ILE A 175 -0.90 3.70 14.83
N CYS A 176 -0.92 5.00 15.14
CA CYS A 176 -0.40 5.56 16.37
C CYS A 176 -1.07 6.91 16.66
N LYS A 177 -1.66 7.05 17.86
CA LYS A 177 -2.29 8.29 18.34
C LYS A 177 -1.31 9.44 18.51
N ASP A 178 -0.07 9.11 18.89
CA ASP A 178 0.99 10.09 19.17
C ASP A 178 1.75 10.52 17.91
N ALA A 179 1.49 9.85 16.77
CA ALA A 179 1.97 10.27 15.46
C ALA A 179 0.96 11.23 14.80
N PRO A 180 1.41 12.19 13.99
CA PRO A 180 0.52 13.11 13.29
C PRO A 180 -0.53 12.41 12.42
N ALA A 181 -1.70 13.03 12.30
CA ALA A 181 -2.82 12.51 11.50
C ALA A 181 -2.53 12.52 9.98
N ASP A 182 -1.60 13.36 9.53
CA ASP A 182 -1.16 13.42 8.13
C ASP A 182 -0.10 12.35 7.78
N MET A 183 0.28 11.49 8.73
CA MET A 183 1.16 10.36 8.46
C MET A 183 0.50 9.35 7.52
N VAL A 184 1.24 8.95 6.50
CA VAL A 184 0.89 7.85 5.59
C VAL A 184 1.96 6.78 5.63
N VAL A 185 1.54 5.53 5.44
CA VAL A 185 2.40 4.37 5.61
C VAL A 185 2.21 3.36 4.48
N ALA A 186 3.30 2.94 3.86
CA ALA A 186 3.32 1.71 3.07
C ALA A 186 3.75 0.54 3.97
N LEU A 187 2.82 -0.39 4.22
CA LEU A 187 3.09 -1.60 5.00
C LEU A 187 3.56 -2.73 4.05
N GLY A 188 4.55 -3.48 4.49
CA GLY A 188 4.96 -4.74 3.87
C GLY A 188 5.13 -5.84 4.92
N SER A 189 4.96 -7.09 4.49
CA SER A 189 5.09 -8.27 5.36
C SER A 189 6.43 -8.31 6.08
N GLY A 190 6.44 -8.81 7.33
CA GLY A 190 7.62 -8.80 8.20
C GLY A 190 7.82 -7.45 8.88
N TYR A 191 6.74 -6.68 9.03
CA TYR A 191 6.75 -5.33 9.57
C TYR A 191 7.64 -4.36 8.78
N GLN A 192 7.77 -4.55 7.47
CA GLN A 192 8.41 -3.57 6.61
C GLN A 192 7.56 -2.30 6.58
N ARG A 193 8.18 -1.13 6.75
CA ARG A 193 7.48 0.15 6.80
C ARG A 193 8.22 1.23 6.03
N LEU A 194 7.48 1.99 5.25
CA LEU A 194 7.82 3.37 4.90
C LEU A 194 6.79 4.27 5.57
N PHE A 195 7.21 5.00 6.61
CA PHE A 195 6.43 6.08 7.19
C PHE A 195 6.81 7.39 6.51
N VAL A 196 5.81 8.19 6.13
CA VAL A 196 6.01 9.56 5.66
C VAL A 196 5.13 10.46 6.51
N ILE A 197 5.74 11.46 7.16
CA ILE A 197 5.07 12.39 8.07
C ILE A 197 5.29 13.81 7.54
N PRO A 198 4.37 14.35 6.71
CA PRO A 198 4.56 15.63 6.04
C PRO A 198 4.77 16.80 6.99
N SER A 199 3.95 16.89 8.04
CA SER A 199 4.03 17.92 9.09
C SER A 199 5.38 17.98 9.80
N LEU A 200 6.11 16.85 9.87
CA LEU A 200 7.44 16.77 10.47
C LEU A 200 8.58 16.76 9.45
N LYS A 201 8.26 16.83 8.15
CA LYS A 201 9.23 16.65 7.05
C LYS A 201 10.06 15.37 7.20
N ALA A 202 9.45 14.31 7.71
CA ALA A 202 10.14 13.08 8.10
C ALA A 202 9.76 11.90 7.21
N ILE A 203 10.77 11.10 6.89
CA ILE A 203 10.64 9.80 6.21
C ILE A 203 11.40 8.78 7.05
N ILE A 204 10.74 7.67 7.38
CA ILE A 204 11.35 6.58 8.14
C ILE A 204 11.15 5.29 7.37
N VAL A 205 12.27 4.63 7.02
CA VAL A 205 12.24 3.32 6.37
C VAL A 205 12.73 2.25 7.33
N ARG A 206 11.91 1.22 7.51
CA ARG A 206 12.23 -0.01 8.23
C ARG A 206 12.14 -1.19 7.27
N GLN A 207 13.26 -1.84 7.01
CA GLN A 207 13.26 -3.19 6.43
C GLN A 207 13.24 -4.21 7.57
N GLY A 208 12.36 -5.18 7.48
CA GLY A 208 12.02 -6.10 8.55
C GLY A 208 11.81 -7.51 8.03
N SER A 209 12.05 -8.48 8.91
CA SER A 209 11.90 -9.91 8.63
C SER A 209 11.27 -10.68 9.80
N ASN A 210 10.80 -9.96 10.82
CA ASN A 210 10.35 -10.52 12.10
C ASN A 210 8.88 -10.16 12.38
N THR A 211 8.21 -10.96 13.21
CA THR A 211 6.79 -10.83 13.54
C THR A 211 6.52 -10.12 14.88
N LYS A 212 7.57 -9.62 15.54
CA LYS A 212 7.49 -8.94 16.85
C LYS A 212 7.89 -7.48 16.71
N PHE A 213 7.02 -6.66 16.13
CA PHE A 213 7.21 -5.21 16.03
C PHE A 213 5.90 -4.49 16.33
N SER A 214 5.99 -3.32 16.96
CA SER A 214 4.84 -2.45 17.23
C SER A 214 5.11 -1.10 16.60
N ASP A 215 4.29 -0.76 15.60
CA ASP A 215 4.36 0.53 14.91
C ASP A 215 4.20 1.69 15.91
N ALA A 216 3.20 1.62 16.79
CA ALA A 216 2.92 2.67 17.76
C ALA A 216 4.05 2.88 18.78
N HIS A 217 4.59 1.81 19.37
CA HIS A 217 5.70 1.94 20.33
C HIS A 217 6.96 2.50 19.65
N PHE A 218 7.30 2.00 18.45
CA PHE A 218 8.43 2.53 17.69
C PHE A 218 8.27 4.02 17.37
N LEU A 219 7.08 4.44 16.92
CA LEU A 219 6.81 5.83 16.60
C LEU A 219 6.89 6.72 17.84
N ARG A 220 6.39 6.29 19.00
CA ARG A 220 6.54 7.06 20.26
C ARG A 220 7.99 7.30 20.62
N LEU A 221 8.83 6.28 20.53
CA LEU A 221 10.26 6.39 20.79
C LEU A 221 10.93 7.39 19.82
N VAL A 222 10.70 7.24 18.52
CA VAL A 222 11.34 8.09 17.50
C VAL A 222 10.84 9.53 17.55
N LEU A 223 9.57 9.74 17.92
CA LEU A 223 8.97 11.06 18.01
C LEU A 223 9.16 11.73 19.39
N GLY A 224 9.83 11.07 20.34
CA GLY A 224 10.05 11.60 21.69
C GLY A 224 8.75 11.80 22.48
N ARG A 225 7.80 10.87 22.32
CA ARG A 225 6.48 10.89 22.97
C ARG A 225 6.34 9.85 24.10
N GLU A 226 7.41 9.13 24.43
CA GLU A 226 7.48 8.39 25.69
C GLU A 226 7.89 9.36 26.80
N GLY A 227 6.98 9.60 27.75
CA GLY A 227 7.16 10.40 28.95
C GLY A 227 6.23 9.90 30.05
#